data_AF-A0A6L4AL29-F1
#
_entry.id   AF-A0A6L4AL29-F1
#
_cell.length_a   1.000
_cell.length_b   1.000
_cell.length_c   1.000
_cell.angle_alpha   90.00
_cell.angle_beta   90.00
_cell.angle_gamma   90.00
#
_symmetry.space_group_name_H-M   'P 1'
#
loop_
_entity.id
_entity.type
_entity.pdbx_description
1 polymer ?
#
loop_
_entity_poly.entity_id
_entity_poly.type
_entity_poly.pdbx_seq_one_letter_code
_entity_poly.pdbx_strand_id
1 'polypeptide(L)'
;MAVRSGSKVRADIKSNRLYITLSVTASKKELEKVYTDVRFCVADLKPGFDVITDLSQCTLGHLSGIPIFRKIMDYLVQHRPGEVIRVVGKMSVLFKQLIMLATRFQVYKPVYVTTIEEAEERLASSRRNALRFHLHRQKVAYSVGGKSGTGQLVDASVLGCAVGGSTLPVAVADAVTLTFSLRQSRDDWATFTLAATVTRVDEELFAVQFNDIGEEQTARLYACLAHEARCDSLP
;
A
#
# COMPACT_ATOMS: atom_id res chain seq x y z
N MET A 1 37.47 5.88 9.05
CA MET A 1 36.76 4.63 8.66
C MET A 1 35.30 4.78 9.01
N ALA A 2 34.40 4.81 8.03
CA ALA A 2 32.96 4.88 8.31
C ALA A 2 32.50 3.53 8.89
N VAL A 3 31.85 3.57 10.05
CA VAL A 3 31.24 2.39 10.68
C VAL A 3 30.19 1.83 9.71
N ARG A 4 30.39 0.62 9.21
CA ARG A 4 29.38 -0.09 8.42
C ARG A 4 28.22 -0.45 9.35
N SER A 5 27.18 0.36 9.38
CA SER A 5 25.92 -0.01 10.03
C SER A 5 25.22 -1.07 9.17
N GLY A 6 25.14 -2.30 9.67
CA GLY A 6 24.31 -3.34 9.03
C GLY A 6 22.83 -2.99 9.05
N SER A 7 22.03 -3.70 8.26
CA SER A 7 20.58 -3.57 8.23
C SER A 7 19.99 -3.91 9.60
N LYS A 8 18.89 -3.24 9.95
CA LYS A 8 18.22 -3.37 11.25
C LYS A 8 16.71 -3.44 11.06
N VAL A 9 16.07 -4.23 11.91
CA VAL A 9 14.62 -4.29 12.02
C VAL A 9 14.25 -4.07 13.48
N ARG A 10 13.26 -3.22 13.74
CA ARG A 10 12.79 -2.90 15.09
C ARG A 10 11.27 -2.79 15.09
N ALA A 11 10.62 -3.44 16.04
CA ALA A 11 9.24 -3.14 16.41
C ALA A 11 9.21 -2.01 17.45
N ASP A 12 8.32 -1.05 17.25
CA ASP A 12 7.92 -0.08 18.26
C ASP A 12 6.49 -0.37 18.68
N ILE A 13 6.36 -1.17 19.75
CA ILE A 13 5.08 -1.68 20.26
C ILE A 13 4.19 -0.52 20.71
N LYS A 14 4.78 0.55 21.25
CA LYS A 14 4.03 1.70 21.77
C LYS A 14 3.33 2.45 20.63
N SER A 15 4.03 2.69 19.53
CA SER A 15 3.44 3.33 18.35
C SER A 15 2.76 2.36 17.38
N ASN A 16 2.83 1.04 17.63
CA ASN A 16 2.42 -0.01 16.71
C ASN A 16 3.08 0.12 15.32
N ARG A 17 4.42 0.26 15.29
CA ARG A 17 5.19 0.50 14.05
C ARG A 17 6.30 -0.52 13.86
N LEU A 18 6.55 -0.87 12.60
CA LEU A 18 7.70 -1.64 12.18
C LEU A 18 8.70 -0.75 11.43
N TYR A 19 9.93 -0.71 11.89
CA TYR A 19 11.02 -0.01 11.22
C TYR A 19 11.95 -1.03 10.56
N ILE A 20 12.25 -0.82 9.29
CA ILE A 20 13.18 -1.63 8.50
C ILE A 20 14.22 -0.69 7.90
N THR A 21 15.46 -0.72 8.39
CA THR A 21 16.57 0.05 7.85
C THR A 21 17.47 -0.86 7.04
N LEU A 22 17.63 -0.59 5.75
CA LEU A 22 18.52 -1.35 4.89
C LEU A 22 19.89 -0.67 4.79
N SER A 23 20.95 -1.47 4.92
CA SER A 23 22.33 -0.98 4.77
C SER A 23 22.64 -0.63 3.32
N VAL A 24 23.75 0.12 3.14
CA VAL A 24 24.25 0.54 1.82
C VAL A 24 24.46 -0.65 0.89
N THR A 25 25.07 -1.72 1.40
CA THR A 25 25.47 -2.90 0.62
C THR A 25 24.75 -4.14 1.12
N ALA A 26 23.42 -4.07 1.21
CA ALA A 26 22.61 -5.18 1.70
C ALA A 26 22.79 -6.43 0.82
N SER A 27 23.56 -7.39 1.33
CA SER A 27 23.78 -8.67 0.65
C SER A 27 22.53 -9.54 0.69
N LYS A 28 22.46 -10.57 -0.17
CA LYS A 28 21.36 -11.56 -0.13
C LYS A 28 21.18 -12.17 1.28
N LYS A 29 22.28 -12.58 1.92
CA LYS A 29 22.29 -13.15 3.28
C LYS A 29 21.78 -12.16 4.32
N GLU A 30 22.13 -10.89 4.16
CA GLU A 30 21.65 -9.83 5.05
C GLU A 30 20.15 -9.59 4.88
N LEU A 31 19.64 -9.59 3.63
CA LEU A 31 18.20 -9.49 3.37
C LEU A 31 17.42 -10.70 3.89
N GLU A 32 17.99 -11.91 3.84
CA GLU A 32 17.39 -13.10 4.47
C GLU A 32 17.30 -12.96 5.99
N LYS A 33 18.31 -12.36 6.62
CA LYS A 33 18.27 -12.00 8.03
C LYS A 33 17.18 -10.96 8.31
N VAL A 34 17.13 -9.87 7.52
CA VAL A 34 16.08 -8.85 7.62
C VAL A 34 14.70 -9.48 7.50
N TYR A 35 14.48 -10.40 6.57
CA TYR A 35 13.20 -11.10 6.43
C TYR A 35 12.84 -11.89 7.70
N THR A 36 13.80 -12.63 8.27
CA THR A 36 13.60 -13.34 9.54
C THR A 36 13.25 -12.37 10.68
N ASP A 37 14.00 -11.26 10.80
CA ASP A 37 13.78 -10.26 11.84
C ASP A 37 12.42 -9.55 11.69
N VAL A 38 11.96 -9.31 10.44
CA VAL A 38 10.60 -8.79 10.15
C VAL A 38 9.55 -9.74 10.68
N ARG A 39 9.68 -11.05 10.45
CA ARG A 39 8.69 -12.03 10.93
C ARG A 39 8.58 -12.04 12.46
N PHE A 40 9.70 -11.95 13.16
CA PHE A 40 9.70 -11.85 14.62
C PHE A 40 9.05 -10.56 15.09
N CYS A 41 9.48 -9.41 14.55
CA CYS A 41 8.94 -8.10 14.96
C CYS A 41 7.43 -7.97 14.68
N VAL A 42 6.94 -8.50 13.55
CA VAL A 42 5.51 -8.44 13.19
C VAL A 42 4.64 -9.28 14.14
N ALA A 43 5.17 -10.38 14.68
CA ALA A 43 4.43 -11.20 15.64
C ALA A 43 4.10 -10.45 16.94
N ASP A 44 4.90 -9.44 17.29
CA ASP A 44 4.73 -8.62 18.49
C ASP A 44 3.84 -7.37 18.25
N LEU A 45 3.44 -7.11 17.01
CA LEU A 45 2.65 -5.93 16.62
C LEU A 45 1.16 -6.25 16.49
N LYS A 46 0.31 -5.25 16.76
CA LYS A 46 -1.14 -5.37 16.58
C LYS A 46 -1.49 -5.21 15.09
N PRO A 47 -2.59 -5.82 14.60
CA PRO A 47 -3.09 -5.61 13.25
C PRO A 47 -3.25 -4.11 12.91
N GLY A 48 -3.02 -3.73 11.65
CA GLY A 48 -2.98 -2.32 11.26
C GLY A 48 -1.75 -1.57 11.80
N PHE A 49 -0.61 -2.26 11.92
CA PHE A 49 0.67 -1.61 12.22
C PHE A 49 1.22 -0.90 10.99
N ASP A 50 1.84 0.26 11.19
CA ASP A 50 2.48 0.97 10.08
C ASP A 50 3.90 0.45 9.85
N VAL A 51 4.39 0.59 8.62
CA VAL A 51 5.73 0.15 8.25
C VAL A 51 6.52 1.32 7.70
N ILE A 52 7.68 1.58 8.27
CA ILE A 52 8.67 2.52 7.75
C ILE A 52 9.87 1.73 7.26
N THR A 53 10.10 1.78 5.95
CA THR A 53 11.30 1.20 5.34
C THR A 53 12.26 2.31 4.96
N ASP A 54 13.40 2.39 5.65
CA ASP A 54 14.49 3.29 5.33
C ASP A 54 15.41 2.70 4.27
N LEU A 55 15.36 3.31 3.10
CA LEU A 55 16.17 3.03 1.93
C LEU A 55 17.16 4.16 1.64
N SER A 56 17.25 5.20 2.49
CA SER A 56 18.00 6.44 2.22
C SER A 56 19.48 6.22 1.95
N GLN A 57 20.05 5.18 2.56
CA GLN A 57 21.45 4.78 2.39
C GLN A 57 21.62 3.61 1.43
N CYS A 58 20.53 2.96 1.02
CA CYS A 58 20.60 1.73 0.25
C CYS A 58 21.15 2.01 -1.15
N THR A 59 22.17 1.27 -1.56
CA THR A 59 22.55 1.17 -2.97
C THR A 59 22.06 -0.17 -3.46
N LEU A 60 21.00 -0.18 -4.26
CA LEU A 60 20.41 -1.40 -4.83
C LEU A 60 21.31 -1.86 -6.00
N GLY A 61 22.58 -2.12 -5.72
CA GLY A 61 23.54 -2.65 -6.70
C GLY A 61 23.33 -4.13 -7.01
N HIS A 62 22.49 -4.83 -6.24
CA HIS A 62 22.31 -6.27 -6.36
C HIS A 62 20.85 -6.62 -6.62
N LEU A 63 20.51 -6.76 -7.92
CA LEU A 63 19.24 -7.32 -8.40
C LEU A 63 18.85 -8.64 -7.70
N SER A 64 19.82 -9.37 -7.16
CA SER A 64 19.61 -10.59 -6.36
C SER A 64 18.79 -10.39 -5.08
N GLY A 65 18.63 -9.15 -4.59
CA GLY A 65 17.82 -8.84 -3.42
C GLY A 65 16.31 -8.75 -3.70
N ILE A 66 15.92 -8.55 -4.96
CA ILE A 66 14.52 -8.32 -5.36
C ILE A 66 13.59 -9.47 -4.92
N PRO A 67 13.94 -10.75 -5.10
CA PRO A 67 13.05 -11.85 -4.66
C PRO A 67 12.80 -11.87 -3.16
N ILE A 68 13.80 -11.51 -2.34
CA ILE A 68 13.65 -11.47 -0.88
C ILE A 68 12.82 -10.26 -0.47
N PHE A 69 13.05 -9.11 -1.11
CA PHE A 69 12.24 -7.92 -0.87
C PHE A 69 10.76 -8.18 -1.21
N ARG A 70 10.49 -8.91 -2.30
CA ARG A 70 9.13 -9.37 -2.63
C ARG A 70 8.55 -10.27 -1.53
N LYS A 71 9.32 -11.23 -1.00
CA LYS A 71 8.89 -12.07 0.13
C LYS A 71 8.52 -11.25 1.36
N ILE A 72 9.33 -10.23 1.69
CA ILE A 72 9.04 -9.29 2.79
C ILE A 72 7.72 -8.58 2.52
N MET A 73 7.52 -8.03 1.32
CA MET A 73 6.28 -7.35 0.95
C MET A 73 5.05 -8.26 1.01
N ASP A 74 5.14 -9.47 0.46
CA ASP A 74 4.06 -10.46 0.48
C ASP A 74 3.71 -10.85 1.92
N TYR A 75 4.72 -11.02 2.78
CA TYR A 75 4.54 -11.31 4.19
C TYR A 75 3.84 -10.16 4.90
N LEU A 76 4.27 -8.92 4.67
CA LEU A 76 3.60 -7.74 5.23
C LEU A 76 2.12 -7.71 4.80
N VAL A 77 1.82 -7.84 3.50
CA VAL A 77 0.43 -7.87 3.01
C VAL A 77 -0.41 -8.92 3.73
N GLN A 78 0.11 -10.12 4.01
CA GLN A 78 -0.64 -11.15 4.75
C GLN A 78 -1.01 -10.73 6.18
N HIS A 79 -0.23 -9.84 6.79
CA HIS A 79 -0.41 -9.36 8.17
C HIS A 79 -1.12 -8.00 8.25
N ARG A 80 -1.67 -7.52 7.13
CA ARG A 80 -2.55 -6.35 7.05
C ARG A 80 -1.97 -5.09 7.73
N PRO A 81 -0.83 -4.55 7.25
CA PRO A 81 -0.30 -3.31 7.76
C PRO A 81 -1.27 -2.16 7.47
N GLY A 82 -1.11 -1.08 8.23
CA GLY A 82 -1.70 0.22 7.97
C GLY A 82 -1.04 0.88 6.76
N GLU A 83 -0.39 2.01 7.01
CA GLU A 83 0.34 2.75 5.97
C GLU A 83 1.79 2.22 5.86
N VAL A 84 2.29 2.10 4.63
CA VAL A 84 3.68 1.74 4.36
C VAL A 84 4.40 2.94 3.77
N ILE A 85 5.41 3.42 4.48
CA ILE A 85 6.25 4.55 4.09
C ILE A 85 7.64 4.05 3.73
N ARG A 86 8.20 4.59 2.64
CA ARG A 86 9.56 4.36 2.19
C ARG A 86 10.35 5.66 2.27
N VAL A 87 11.36 5.70 3.12
CA VAL A 87 12.29 6.82 3.22
C VAL A 87 13.37 6.64 2.17
N VAL A 88 13.45 7.56 1.21
CA VAL A 88 14.36 7.44 0.06
C VAL A 88 15.44 8.52 0.00
N GLY A 89 15.56 9.39 1.02
CA GLY A 89 16.60 10.41 1.07
C GLY A 89 16.69 11.29 -0.19
N LYS A 90 17.87 11.87 -0.42
CA LYS A 90 18.21 12.61 -1.65
C LYS A 90 18.84 11.69 -2.70
N MET A 91 18.22 10.54 -2.97
CA MET A 91 18.81 9.55 -3.88
C MET A 91 18.82 10.00 -5.35
N SER A 92 19.82 9.50 -6.08
CA SER A 92 20.01 9.77 -7.50
C SER A 92 18.83 9.28 -8.34
N VAL A 93 18.60 9.92 -9.49
CA VAL A 93 17.52 9.58 -10.43
C VAL A 93 17.56 8.10 -10.83
N LEU A 94 18.75 7.52 -11.01
CA LEU A 94 18.94 6.11 -11.34
C LEU A 94 18.41 5.17 -10.26
N PHE A 95 18.62 5.49 -8.98
CA PHE A 95 18.08 4.68 -7.89
C PHE A 95 16.56 4.78 -7.83
N LYS A 96 16.00 5.98 -8.03
CA LYS A 96 14.54 6.15 -8.13
C LYS A 96 13.96 5.30 -9.25
N GLN A 97 14.62 5.25 -10.42
CA GLN A 97 14.21 4.40 -11.54
C GLN A 97 14.30 2.91 -11.22
N LEU A 98 15.36 2.48 -10.53
CA LEU A 98 15.50 1.07 -10.13
C LEU A 98 14.46 0.67 -9.09
N ILE A 99 14.16 1.56 -8.13
CA ILE A 99 13.02 1.39 -7.23
C ILE A 99 11.75 1.29 -8.05
N MET A 100 11.49 2.21 -8.98
CA MET A 100 10.31 2.19 -9.85
C MET A 100 10.21 0.90 -10.70
N LEU A 101 11.34 0.32 -11.10
CA LEU A 101 11.36 -0.96 -11.79
C LEU A 101 10.99 -2.09 -10.83
N ALA A 102 11.60 -2.12 -9.65
CA ALA A 102 11.23 -3.05 -8.59
C ALA A 102 9.78 -2.84 -8.10
N THR A 103 9.24 -1.62 -8.26
CA THR A 103 7.85 -1.30 -7.94
C THR A 103 6.86 -1.80 -8.98
N ARG A 104 7.28 -2.23 -10.17
CA ARG A 104 6.36 -2.91 -11.09
C ARG A 104 5.80 -4.21 -10.49
N PHE A 105 6.48 -4.74 -9.48
CA PHE A 105 6.02 -5.88 -8.69
C PHE A 105 5.29 -5.47 -7.39
N GLN A 106 4.89 -4.20 -7.26
CA GLN A 106 4.25 -3.73 -6.04
C GLN A 106 2.82 -4.24 -5.91
N VAL A 107 2.61 -5.08 -4.90
CA VAL A 107 1.27 -5.49 -4.44
C VAL A 107 0.55 -4.32 -3.76
N TYR A 108 1.25 -3.29 -3.28
CA TYR A 108 0.66 -2.14 -2.61
C TYR A 108 1.38 -0.83 -2.95
N LYS A 109 0.71 0.30 -2.73
CA LYS A 109 1.20 1.66 -3.00
C LYS A 109 1.83 2.27 -1.74
N PRO A 110 3.16 2.24 -1.57
CA PRO A 110 3.80 2.94 -0.47
C PRO A 110 3.76 4.46 -0.68
N VAL A 111 3.93 5.19 0.41
CA VAL A 111 4.25 6.61 0.36
C VAL A 111 5.76 6.79 0.41
N TYR A 112 6.27 7.74 -0.36
CA TYR A 112 7.68 8.08 -0.35
C TYR A 112 7.88 9.41 0.36
N VAL A 113 8.88 9.44 1.25
CA VAL A 113 9.30 10.62 2.00
C VAL A 113 10.82 10.71 1.99
N THR A 114 11.36 11.85 2.39
CA THR A 114 12.80 12.12 2.33
C THR A 114 13.54 11.78 3.62
N THR A 115 12.85 11.85 4.77
CA THR A 115 13.43 11.63 6.09
C THR A 115 12.56 10.73 6.97
N ILE A 116 13.13 10.19 8.05
CA ILE A 116 12.37 9.40 9.03
C ILE A 116 11.39 10.30 9.78
N GLU A 117 11.79 11.52 10.09
CA GLU A 117 10.98 12.51 10.79
C GLU A 117 9.71 12.84 9.98
N GLU A 118 9.84 13.02 8.67
CA GLU A 118 8.70 13.21 7.76
C GLU A 118 7.78 11.97 7.71
N ALA A 119 8.36 10.76 7.79
CA ALA A 119 7.57 9.52 7.89
C ALA A 119 6.74 9.49 9.17
N GLU A 120 7.37 9.80 10.31
CA GLU A 120 6.73 9.83 11.63
C GLU A 120 5.63 10.88 11.71
N GLU A 121 5.89 12.10 11.25
CA GLU A 121 4.92 13.19 11.22
C GLU A 121 3.71 12.83 10.35
N ARG A 122 3.96 12.19 9.21
CA ARG A 122 2.90 11.72 8.34
C ARG A 122 2.03 10.68 9.05
N LEU A 123 2.62 9.66 9.68
CA LEU A 123 1.84 8.64 10.39
C LEU A 123 1.12 9.23 11.62
N ALA A 124 1.66 10.28 12.24
CA ALA A 124 1.01 10.96 13.35
C ALA A 124 -0.21 11.80 12.91
N SER A 125 -0.18 12.37 11.70
CA SER A 125 -1.25 13.21 11.15
C SER A 125 -2.26 12.46 10.27
N SER A 126 -1.87 11.29 9.75
CA SER A 126 -2.71 10.47 8.88
C SER A 126 -3.80 9.78 9.69
N ARG A 127 -5.06 10.03 9.34
CA ARG A 127 -6.20 9.23 9.81
C ARG A 127 -6.34 7.90 9.06
N ARG A 128 -5.46 7.63 8.10
CA ARG A 128 -5.55 6.44 7.24
C ARG A 128 -4.74 5.31 7.87
N ASN A 129 -5.45 4.29 8.35
CA ASN A 129 -4.82 3.08 8.86
C ASN A 129 -5.19 1.87 7.98
N ALA A 130 -4.89 1.96 6.67
CA ALA A 130 -5.14 0.85 5.75
C ALA A 130 -4.23 0.89 4.53
N LEU A 131 -3.67 -0.27 4.20
CA LEU A 131 -2.86 -0.49 3.01
C LEU A 131 -3.64 -0.18 1.73
N ARG A 132 -3.06 0.61 0.83
CA ARG A 132 -3.63 0.88 -0.50
C ARG A 132 -3.02 -0.03 -1.55
N PHE A 133 -3.85 -0.54 -2.42
CA PHE A 133 -3.51 -1.39 -3.55
C PHE A 133 -3.68 -0.58 -4.83
N HIS A 134 -2.72 -0.68 -5.75
CA HIS A 134 -2.90 -0.15 -7.09
C HIS A 134 -3.73 -1.15 -7.89
N LEU A 135 -4.74 -0.67 -8.60
CA LEU A 135 -5.62 -1.50 -9.41
C LEU A 135 -5.53 -1.02 -10.86
N HIS A 136 -5.32 -1.91 -11.82
CA HIS A 136 -5.23 -1.49 -13.22
C HIS A 136 -6.61 -1.25 -13.83
N ARG A 137 -7.10 -0.01 -13.67
CA ARG A 137 -8.27 0.55 -14.39
C ARG A 137 -9.54 -0.31 -14.27
N GLN A 138 -9.74 -0.94 -13.12
CA GLN A 138 -10.93 -1.74 -12.87
C GLN A 138 -12.18 -0.85 -12.98
N LYS A 139 -13.14 -1.23 -13.84
CA LYS A 139 -14.37 -0.46 -14.00
C LYS A 139 -15.17 -0.45 -12.70
N VAL A 140 -15.68 0.72 -12.35
CA VAL A 140 -16.59 0.90 -11.21
C VAL A 140 -17.86 1.60 -11.69
N ALA A 141 -18.99 1.02 -11.34
CA ALA A 141 -20.28 1.71 -11.41
C ALA A 141 -20.49 2.45 -10.10
N TYR A 142 -21.09 3.64 -10.14
CA TYR A 142 -21.49 4.33 -8.92
C TYR A 142 -22.82 5.04 -9.11
N SER A 143 -23.53 5.29 -8.01
CA SER A 143 -24.73 6.12 -8.02
C SER A 143 -24.60 7.29 -7.06
N VAL A 144 -25.09 8.46 -7.49
CA VAL A 144 -25.13 9.71 -6.72
C VAL A 144 -26.46 10.40 -6.99
N GLY A 145 -27.22 10.73 -5.93
CA GLY A 145 -28.54 11.37 -6.07
C GLY A 145 -29.50 10.60 -7.00
N GLY A 146 -29.47 9.27 -6.98
CA GLY A 146 -30.30 8.41 -7.84
C GLY A 146 -29.87 8.31 -9.31
N LYS A 147 -28.82 9.02 -9.73
CA LYS A 147 -28.25 8.90 -11.08
C LYS A 147 -27.09 7.90 -11.07
N SER A 148 -26.98 7.12 -12.15
CA SER A 148 -25.91 6.13 -12.31
C SER A 148 -24.80 6.63 -13.22
N GLY A 149 -23.57 6.47 -12.78
CA GLY A 149 -22.35 6.81 -13.50
C GLY A 149 -21.36 5.65 -13.52
N THR A 150 -20.28 5.84 -14.28
CA THR A 150 -19.17 4.89 -14.37
C THR A 150 -17.84 5.62 -14.25
N GLY A 151 -16.81 4.89 -13.86
CA GLY A 151 -15.43 5.36 -13.76
C GLY A 151 -14.46 4.19 -13.68
N GLN A 152 -13.22 4.49 -13.27
CA GLN A 152 -12.17 3.50 -13.11
C GLN A 152 -11.55 3.63 -11.71
N LEU A 153 -11.41 2.50 -11.00
CA LEU A 153 -10.63 2.46 -9.77
C LEU A 153 -9.16 2.71 -10.11
N VAL A 154 -8.57 3.72 -9.48
CA VAL A 154 -7.15 4.07 -9.60
C VAL A 154 -6.32 3.38 -8.53
N ASP A 155 -6.82 3.44 -7.29
CA ASP A 155 -6.30 2.68 -6.16
C ASP A 155 -7.39 2.53 -5.08
N ALA A 156 -7.26 1.50 -4.24
CA ALA A 156 -8.24 1.19 -3.21
C ALA A 156 -7.59 0.63 -1.94
N SER A 157 -8.22 0.86 -0.80
CA SER A 157 -7.99 0.14 0.46
C SER A 157 -9.33 -0.37 0.98
N VAL A 158 -9.31 -1.01 2.15
CA VAL A 158 -10.55 -1.39 2.84
C VAL A 158 -11.34 -0.21 3.40
N LEU A 159 -10.77 0.99 3.43
CA LEU A 159 -11.42 2.20 3.96
C LEU A 159 -11.93 3.14 2.87
N GLY A 160 -11.59 2.91 1.60
CA GLY A 160 -12.00 3.80 0.51
C GLY A 160 -11.19 3.59 -0.76
N CYS A 161 -11.55 4.31 -1.81
CA CYS A 161 -10.85 4.24 -3.10
C CYS A 161 -10.78 5.60 -3.79
N ALA A 162 -9.94 5.69 -4.82
CA ALA A 162 -9.92 6.78 -5.77
C ALA A 162 -10.52 6.32 -7.10
N VAL A 163 -11.42 7.11 -7.66
CA VAL A 163 -12.10 6.87 -8.92
C VAL A 163 -11.71 7.94 -9.92
N GLY A 164 -11.16 7.55 -11.07
CA GLY A 164 -10.85 8.44 -12.19
C GLY A 164 -11.82 8.27 -13.36
N GLY A 165 -11.86 9.26 -14.25
CA GLY A 165 -12.66 9.20 -15.47
C GLY A 165 -14.16 9.10 -15.22
N SER A 166 -14.66 9.82 -14.23
CA SER A 166 -16.06 9.82 -13.80
C SER A 166 -16.99 10.39 -14.87
N THR A 167 -18.03 9.64 -15.25
CA THR A 167 -19.04 10.11 -16.21
C THR A 167 -20.11 11.03 -15.63
N LEU A 168 -20.17 11.17 -14.31
CA LEU A 168 -21.06 12.08 -13.60
C LEU A 168 -20.23 13.00 -12.70
N PRO A 169 -20.63 14.29 -12.55
CA PRO A 169 -20.03 15.16 -11.56
C PRO A 169 -20.39 14.69 -10.14
N VAL A 170 -19.44 14.82 -9.23
CA VAL A 170 -19.61 14.56 -7.80
C VAL A 170 -19.02 15.74 -7.03
N ALA A 171 -19.58 16.03 -5.86
CA ALA A 171 -19.11 17.04 -4.93
C ALA A 171 -18.56 16.41 -3.65
N VAL A 172 -17.70 17.12 -2.94
CA VAL A 172 -17.27 16.72 -1.59
C VAL A 172 -18.50 16.61 -0.69
N ALA A 173 -18.51 15.59 0.16
CA ALA A 173 -19.59 15.16 1.03
C ALA A 173 -20.80 14.49 0.36
N ASP A 174 -20.79 14.31 -0.97
CA ASP A 174 -21.82 13.49 -1.63
C ASP A 174 -21.81 12.06 -1.09
N ALA A 175 -23.01 11.55 -0.78
CA ALA A 175 -23.22 10.13 -0.51
C ALA A 175 -23.30 9.38 -1.84
N VAL A 176 -22.45 8.37 -1.98
CA VAL A 176 -22.37 7.56 -3.20
C VAL A 176 -22.40 6.08 -2.87
N THR A 177 -22.98 5.28 -3.75
CA THR A 177 -22.87 3.82 -3.69
C THR A 177 -21.98 3.36 -4.83
N LEU A 178 -20.89 2.66 -4.53
CA LEU A 178 -19.98 2.12 -5.53
C LEU A 178 -20.21 0.62 -5.69
N THR A 179 -20.28 0.15 -6.94
CA THR A 179 -20.32 -1.26 -7.28
C THR A 179 -19.15 -1.61 -8.21
N PHE A 180 -18.32 -2.55 -7.79
CA PHE A 180 -17.18 -3.04 -8.56
C PHE A 180 -16.92 -4.51 -8.25
N SER A 181 -16.27 -5.21 -9.18
CA SER A 181 -15.86 -6.60 -9.00
C SER A 181 -14.34 -6.69 -8.91
N LEU A 182 -13.82 -7.60 -8.09
CA LEU A 182 -12.40 -7.93 -7.98
C LEU A 182 -12.23 -9.44 -8.08
N ARG A 183 -11.09 -9.92 -8.60
CA ARG A 183 -10.79 -11.35 -8.61
C ARG A 183 -10.55 -11.84 -7.21
N GLN A 184 -11.29 -12.89 -6.84
CA GLN A 184 -11.08 -13.64 -5.62
C GLN A 184 -10.14 -14.85 -5.87
N SER A 185 -10.20 -15.40 -7.08
CA SER A 185 -9.29 -16.43 -7.58
C SER A 185 -9.13 -16.31 -9.10
N ARG A 186 -8.42 -17.25 -9.74
CA ARG A 186 -8.19 -17.23 -11.20
C ARG A 186 -9.48 -17.13 -12.02
N ASP A 187 -10.53 -17.81 -11.57
CA ASP A 187 -11.78 -17.98 -12.31
C ASP A 187 -13.01 -17.48 -11.52
N ASP A 188 -12.81 -16.78 -10.40
CA ASP A 188 -13.88 -16.31 -9.52
C ASP A 188 -13.76 -14.80 -9.22
N TRP A 189 -14.91 -14.12 -9.26
CA TRP A 189 -15.02 -12.67 -9.07
C TRP A 189 -15.96 -12.36 -7.91
N ALA A 190 -15.46 -11.59 -6.95
CA ALA A 190 -16.27 -11.03 -5.88
C ALA A 190 -16.79 -9.65 -6.29
N THR A 191 -18.10 -9.46 -6.22
CA THR A 191 -18.72 -8.14 -6.41
C THR A 191 -18.96 -7.47 -5.07
N PHE A 192 -18.53 -6.22 -4.97
CA PHE A 192 -18.70 -5.35 -3.80
C PHE A 192 -19.66 -4.23 -4.17
N THR A 193 -20.64 -3.99 -3.31
CA THR A 193 -21.48 -2.79 -3.34
C THR A 193 -21.34 -2.10 -2.00
N LEU A 194 -20.73 -0.92 -1.99
CA LEU A 194 -20.32 -0.21 -0.78
C LEU A 194 -20.90 1.21 -0.80
N ALA A 195 -21.58 1.57 0.29
CA ALA A 195 -21.91 2.97 0.56
C ALA A 195 -20.63 3.73 0.93
N ALA A 196 -20.52 4.97 0.48
CA ALA A 196 -19.34 5.77 0.67
C ALA A 196 -19.67 7.27 0.67
N THR A 197 -18.72 8.06 1.16
CA THR A 197 -18.79 9.52 1.17
C THR A 197 -17.63 10.09 0.37
N VAL A 198 -17.89 11.02 -0.55
CA VAL A 198 -16.84 11.71 -1.30
C VAL A 198 -16.07 12.61 -0.34
N THR A 199 -14.76 12.38 -0.21
CA THR A 199 -13.88 13.12 0.72
C THR A 199 -12.98 14.13 0.01
N ARG A 200 -12.77 13.94 -1.30
CA ARG A 200 -11.97 14.85 -2.12
C ARG A 200 -12.40 14.75 -3.57
N VAL A 201 -12.37 15.88 -4.28
CA VAL A 201 -12.55 15.96 -5.73
C VAL A 201 -11.37 16.75 -6.29
N ASP A 202 -10.71 16.19 -7.27
CA ASP A 202 -9.64 16.79 -8.06
C ASP A 202 -10.11 16.80 -9.55
N GLU A 203 -9.37 17.42 -10.48
CA GLU A 203 -9.84 17.66 -11.87
C GLU A 203 -10.28 16.39 -12.63
N GLU A 204 -9.57 15.27 -12.45
CA GLU A 204 -9.83 14.01 -13.18
C GLU A 204 -10.26 12.84 -12.28
N LEU A 205 -10.29 13.06 -10.96
CA LEU A 205 -10.50 11.99 -9.98
C LEU A 205 -11.23 12.48 -8.74
N PHE A 206 -11.96 11.57 -8.10
CA PHE A 206 -12.52 11.79 -6.77
C PHE A 206 -12.13 10.65 -5.83
N ALA A 207 -11.98 10.97 -4.55
CA ALA A 207 -11.68 9.99 -3.50
C ALA A 207 -12.92 9.81 -2.61
N VAL A 208 -13.22 8.55 -2.29
CA VAL A 208 -14.32 8.19 -1.40
C VAL A 208 -13.80 7.47 -0.17
N GLN A 209 -14.51 7.64 0.95
CA GLN A 209 -14.35 6.84 2.15
C GLN A 209 -15.56 5.91 2.27
N PHE A 210 -15.34 4.61 2.46
CA PHE A 210 -16.42 3.65 2.66
C PHE A 210 -17.08 3.84 4.03
N ASN A 211 -18.40 3.70 4.07
CA ASN A 211 -19.21 3.83 5.27
C ASN A 211 -19.52 2.43 5.81
N ASP A 212 -19.25 2.20 7.11
CA ASP A 212 -19.69 1.04 7.89
C ASP A 212 -19.54 -0.34 7.21
N ILE A 213 -18.34 -0.62 6.69
CA ILE A 213 -18.01 -1.96 6.17
C ILE A 213 -17.81 -2.94 7.34
N GLY A 214 -18.62 -4.01 7.38
CA GLY A 214 -18.49 -5.05 8.42
C GLY A 214 -17.15 -5.79 8.36
N GLU A 215 -16.73 -6.41 9.46
CA GLU A 215 -15.42 -7.09 9.56
C GLU A 215 -15.24 -8.20 8.51
N GLU A 216 -16.27 -9.00 8.26
CA GLU A 216 -16.24 -10.07 7.25
C GLU A 216 -16.04 -9.49 5.85
N GLN A 217 -16.83 -8.47 5.49
CA GLN A 217 -16.73 -7.81 4.19
C GLN A 217 -15.39 -7.10 4.03
N THR A 218 -14.87 -6.50 5.10
CA THR A 218 -13.53 -5.89 5.17
C THR A 218 -12.44 -6.92 4.89
N ALA A 219 -12.49 -8.08 5.56
CA ALA A 219 -11.53 -9.15 5.37
C ALA A 219 -11.58 -9.70 3.94
N ARG A 220 -12.79 -9.88 3.39
CA ARG A 220 -13.00 -10.34 2.00
C ARG A 220 -12.49 -9.32 0.98
N LEU A 221 -12.79 -8.04 1.16
CA LEU A 221 -12.32 -6.96 0.30
C LEU A 221 -10.79 -6.89 0.31
N TYR A 222 -10.17 -6.95 1.49
CA TYR A 222 -8.71 -6.99 1.62
C TYR A 222 -8.09 -8.15 0.84
N ALA A 223 -8.65 -9.36 1.00
CA ALA A 223 -8.14 -10.54 0.32
C ALA A 223 -8.22 -10.41 -1.21
N CYS A 224 -9.32 -9.88 -1.74
CA CYS A 224 -9.48 -9.64 -3.17
C CYS A 224 -8.53 -8.55 -3.68
N LEU A 225 -8.38 -7.44 -2.96
CA LEU A 225 -7.43 -6.37 -3.33
C LEU A 225 -5.97 -6.90 -3.37
N ALA A 226 -5.58 -7.68 -2.37
CA ALA A 226 -4.26 -8.30 -2.31
C ALA A 226 -4.04 -9.39 -3.37
N HIS A 227 -5.11 -10.03 -3.86
CA HIS A 227 -5.04 -10.99 -4.96
C HIS A 227 -4.93 -10.27 -6.30
N GLU A 228 -5.81 -9.32 -6.58
CA GLU A 228 -5.84 -8.52 -7.81
C GLU A 228 -4.47 -7.88 -8.08
N ALA A 229 -3.92 -7.18 -7.06
CA ALA A 229 -2.63 -6.52 -7.18
C ALA A 229 -1.45 -7.49 -7.42
N ARG A 230 -1.62 -8.78 -7.11
CA ARG A 230 -0.63 -9.81 -7.45
C ARG A 230 -0.78 -10.32 -8.88
N CYS A 231 -2.01 -10.50 -9.36
CA CYS A 231 -2.27 -10.93 -10.73
C CYS A 231 -1.80 -9.90 -11.75
N ASP A 232 -2.01 -8.62 -11.46
CA ASP A 232 -1.60 -7.48 -12.28
C ASP A 232 -0.08 -7.30 -12.40
N SER A 233 0.67 -7.85 -11.43
CA SER A 233 2.14 -7.74 -11.37
C SER A 233 2.90 -8.77 -12.23
N LEU A 234 2.17 -9.66 -12.92
CA LEU A 234 2.76 -10.67 -13.80
C LEU A 234 2.76 -10.15 -15.26
N PRO A 235 3.92 -10.07 -15.93
CA PRO A 235 4.03 -9.64 -17.33
C PRO A 235 3.38 -10.63 -18.30
#